data_AF-A0A2T0VU36-F1
#
_entry.id   AF-A0A2T0VU36-F1
#
_cell.length_a   1.000
_cell.length_b   1.000
_cell.length_c   1.000
_cell.angle_alpha   90.00
_cell.angle_beta   90.00
_cell.angle_gamma   90.00
#
_symmetry.space_group_name_H-M   'P 1'
#
loop_
_entity.id
_entity.type
_entity.pdbx_description
1 polymer ?
#
loop_
_entity_poly.entity_id
_entity_poly.type
_entity_poly.pdbx_seq_one_letter_code
_entity_poly.pdbx_strand_id
1 'polypeptide(L)'
;MYVKSSRNGYSKEIGEKYVDQSKPLYFLSSFVEKQFEWENNQRTDTISGYRYWFVQDGVNPFRIKFKDELKEIPSVLSEVKIPDLEGIEVRNKVHFRANELEVIN
;
A
#
# COMPACT_ATOMS: atom_id res chain seq x y z
N MET A 1 -26.08 8.51 12.33
CA MET A 1 -26.12 8.71 10.86
C MET A 1 -25.06 7.82 10.23
N TYR A 2 -25.46 6.79 9.47
CA TYR A 2 -24.50 5.98 8.71
C TYR A 2 -24.18 6.74 7.43
N VAL A 3 -22.94 7.22 7.32
CA VAL A 3 -22.44 7.77 6.06
C VAL A 3 -22.33 6.59 5.08
N LYS A 4 -23.18 6.60 4.05
CA LYS A 4 -23.10 5.70 2.90
C LYS A 4 -21.74 5.95 2.24
N SER A 5 -20.79 5.02 2.31
CA SER A 5 -19.47 5.18 1.70
C SER A 5 -19.61 5.17 0.18
N SER A 6 -19.76 6.34 -0.42
CA SER A 6 -19.78 6.52 -1.87
C SER A 6 -18.35 6.43 -2.41
N ARG A 7 -17.86 5.19 -2.59
CA ARG A 7 -16.83 4.72 -3.56
C ARG A 7 -16.40 3.30 -3.17
N ASN A 8 -17.06 2.28 -3.73
CA ASN A 8 -16.79 0.85 -3.46
C ASN A 8 -15.52 0.33 -4.15
N GLY A 9 -14.40 1.06 -4.08
CA GLY A 9 -13.19 0.65 -4.77
C GLY A 9 -11.97 1.48 -4.42
N TYR A 10 -10.82 0.95 -4.82
CA TYR A 10 -9.57 1.69 -4.81
C TYR A 10 -9.64 2.84 -5.81
N SER A 11 -9.04 3.97 -5.46
CA SER A 11 -8.92 5.14 -6.34
C SER A 11 -7.67 5.93 -6.02
N LYS A 12 -7.10 6.57 -7.04
CA LYS A 12 -5.96 7.49 -6.87
C LYS A 12 -6.29 8.65 -5.94
N GLU A 13 -7.49 9.21 -6.06
CA GLU A 13 -7.93 10.37 -5.26
C GLU A 13 -7.92 10.07 -3.75
N ILE A 14 -8.27 8.85 -3.34
CA ILE A 14 -8.15 8.44 -1.93
C ILE A 14 -6.69 8.21 -1.55
N GLY A 15 -5.85 7.69 -2.45
CA GLY A 15 -4.40 7.58 -2.21
C GLY A 15 -3.77 8.95 -1.90
N GLU A 16 -4.01 9.91 -2.80
CA GLU A 16 -3.49 11.28 -2.72
C GLU A 16 -4.04 12.08 -1.52
N LYS A 17 -5.24 11.74 -1.04
CA LYS A 17 -5.81 12.33 0.18
C LYS A 17 -4.97 12.06 1.42
N TYR A 18 -4.30 10.91 1.48
CA TYR A 18 -3.55 10.47 2.67
C TYR A 18 -2.03 10.46 2.48
N VAL A 19 -1.55 10.43 1.24
CA VAL A 19 -0.12 10.40 0.91
C VAL A 19 0.16 11.47 -0.13
N ASP A 20 0.95 12.46 0.26
CA ASP A 20 1.32 13.58 -0.59
C ASP A 20 2.49 13.19 -1.50
N GLN A 21 2.22 12.94 -2.79
CA GLN A 21 3.24 12.53 -3.77
C GLN A 21 4.30 13.61 -4.04
N SER A 22 4.11 14.85 -3.55
CA SER A 22 5.12 15.91 -3.64
C SER A 22 6.16 15.87 -2.53
N LYS A 23 5.91 15.09 -1.46
CA LYS A 23 6.81 14.92 -0.33
C LYS A 23 7.59 13.61 -0.43
N PRO A 24 8.79 13.54 0.16
CA PRO A 24 9.55 12.30 0.22
C PRO A 24 8.76 11.15 0.87
N LEU A 25 8.85 9.98 0.25
CA LEU A 25 8.31 8.72 0.75
C LEU A 25 9.47 7.74 0.88
N TYR A 26 9.60 7.11 2.03
CA TYR A 26 10.71 6.21 2.32
C TYR A 26 10.25 4.77 2.50
N PHE A 27 11.01 3.84 1.92
CA PHE A 27 10.81 2.40 2.07
C PHE A 27 11.34 1.90 3.41
N LEU A 28 10.61 1.02 4.11
CA LEU A 28 10.97 0.55 5.46
C LEU A 28 11.06 -0.97 5.63
N SER A 29 10.72 -1.76 4.61
CA SER A 29 10.72 -3.22 4.73
C SER A 29 12.11 -3.82 4.51
N SER A 30 12.52 -4.78 5.35
CA SER A 30 13.68 -5.65 5.08
C SER A 30 13.27 -7.04 4.56
N PHE A 31 11.99 -7.37 4.62
CA PHE A 31 11.40 -8.59 4.11
C PHE A 31 10.00 -8.31 3.54
N VAL A 32 9.54 -9.19 2.66
CA VAL A 32 8.21 -9.11 2.07
C VAL A 32 7.15 -9.76 2.98
N GLU A 33 6.06 -9.04 3.24
CA GLU A 33 4.88 -9.61 3.88
C GLU A 33 3.96 -10.24 2.81
N LYS A 34 3.82 -11.57 2.81
CA LYS A 34 2.87 -12.27 1.92
C LYS A 34 1.45 -12.19 2.47
N GLN A 35 0.50 -11.81 1.63
CA GLN A 35 -0.92 -11.88 1.93
C GLN A 35 -1.54 -13.08 1.23
N PHE A 36 -2.20 -13.94 1.99
CA PHE A 36 -2.86 -15.13 1.46
C PHE A 36 -4.37 -14.92 1.28
N GLU A 37 -4.96 -15.70 0.39
CA GLU A 37 -6.41 -15.79 0.26
C GLU A 37 -7.02 -16.49 1.49
N TRP A 38 -8.31 -16.23 1.69
CA TRP A 38 -9.09 -16.83 2.77
C TRP A 38 -10.32 -17.48 2.16
N GLU A 39 -10.45 -18.79 2.36
CA GLU A 39 -11.62 -19.56 1.96
C GLU A 39 -12.19 -20.25 3.20
N ASN A 40 -13.51 -20.20 3.39
CA ASN A 40 -14.19 -20.83 4.53
C ASN A 40 -13.58 -20.49 5.91
N ASN A 41 -13.21 -19.21 6.11
CA ASN A 41 -12.54 -18.70 7.31
C ASN A 41 -11.16 -19.34 7.62
N GLN A 42 -10.54 -20.01 6.66
CA GLN A 42 -9.18 -20.54 6.76
C GLN A 42 -8.26 -19.87 5.74
N ARG A 43 -7.02 -19.63 6.14
CA ARG A 43 -5.98 -19.13 5.25
C ARG A 43 -5.60 -20.23 4.26
N THR A 44 -5.60 -19.92 2.97
CA THR A 44 -5.07 -20.84 1.95
C THR A 44 -3.56 -20.67 1.78
N ASP A 45 -2.95 -21.51 0.93
CA ASP A 45 -1.56 -21.34 0.50
C ASP A 45 -1.43 -20.44 -0.74
N THR A 46 -2.56 -19.96 -1.29
CA THR A 46 -2.58 -19.06 -2.45
C THR A 46 -2.22 -17.65 -2.02
N ILE A 47 -1.15 -17.10 -2.60
CA ILE A 47 -0.74 -15.71 -2.39
C ILE A 47 -1.65 -14.79 -3.20
N SER A 48 -2.30 -13.85 -2.51
CA SER A 48 -3.16 -12.82 -3.08
C SER A 48 -2.46 -11.46 -3.26
N GLY A 49 -1.22 -11.34 -2.76
CA GLY A 49 -0.35 -10.18 -2.97
C GLY A 49 0.72 -10.03 -1.90
N TYR A 50 1.49 -8.97 -2.04
CA TYR A 50 2.71 -8.71 -1.29
C TYR A 50 2.63 -7.33 -0.66
N ARG A 51 3.09 -7.17 0.58
CA ARG A 51 3.01 -5.89 1.28
C ARG A 51 4.38 -5.47 1.79
N TYR A 52 4.61 -4.17 1.71
CA TYR A 52 5.81 -3.53 2.21
C TYR A 52 5.43 -2.29 3.02
N TRP A 53 6.29 -1.89 3.95
CA TRP A 53 6.11 -0.72 4.81
C TRP A 53 6.77 0.52 4.21
N PHE A 54 6.09 1.64 4.38
CA PHE A 54 6.53 2.96 3.94
C PHE A 54 6.24 4.00 5.04
N VAL A 55 6.97 5.11 5.00
CA VAL A 55 6.74 6.27 5.86
C VAL A 55 6.89 7.56 5.08
N GLN A 56 6.06 8.53 5.42
CA GLN A 56 6.12 9.91 4.96
C GLN A 56 5.94 10.83 6.17
N ASP A 57 6.63 11.97 6.16
CA ASP A 57 6.50 12.94 7.24
C ASP A 57 5.03 13.38 7.45
N GLY A 58 4.60 13.42 8.71
CA GLY A 58 3.22 13.71 9.10
C GLY A 58 2.21 12.56 8.89
N VAL A 59 2.64 11.39 8.40
CA VAL A 59 1.78 10.22 8.18
C VAL A 59 2.32 9.04 8.98
N ASN A 60 1.45 8.37 9.74
CA ASN A 60 1.83 7.13 10.44
C ASN A 60 2.34 6.09 9.41
N PRO A 61 3.36 5.28 9.74
CA PRO A 61 3.83 4.23 8.84
C PRO A 61 2.68 3.37 8.34
N PHE A 62 2.71 3.05 7.05
CA PHE A 62 1.62 2.36 6.38
C PHE A 62 2.14 1.31 5.41
N ARG A 63 1.23 0.43 4.98
CA ARG A 63 1.53 -0.65 4.05
C ARG A 63 0.88 -0.40 2.72
N ILE A 64 1.60 -0.76 1.67
CA ILE A 64 1.11 -0.76 0.30
C ILE A 64 1.13 -2.20 -0.20
N LYS A 65 0.00 -2.65 -0.74
CA LYS A 65 -0.15 -3.98 -1.34
C LYS A 65 0.21 -3.92 -2.82
N PHE A 66 1.09 -4.80 -3.25
CA PHE A 66 1.41 -5.09 -4.64
C PHE A 66 0.77 -6.43 -5.05
N LYS A 67 0.39 -6.52 -6.33
CA LYS A 67 -0.14 -7.77 -6.89
C LYS A 67 0.95 -8.83 -6.98
N ASP A 68 2.11 -8.44 -7.49
CA ASP A 68 3.28 -9.29 -7.68
C ASP A 68 4.40 -8.88 -6.71
N GLU A 69 5.32 -9.79 -6.44
CA GLU A 69 6.49 -9.50 -5.60
C GLU A 69 7.40 -8.51 -6.33
N LEU A 70 7.94 -7.53 -5.60
CA LEU A 70 8.86 -6.57 -6.19
C LEU A 70 10.12 -7.29 -6.68
N LYS A 71 10.48 -7.08 -7.94
CA LYS A 71 11.68 -7.68 -8.54
C LYS A 71 12.97 -7.24 -7.84
N GLU A 72 13.02 -5.97 -7.48
CA GLU A 72 14.12 -5.36 -6.75
C GLU A 72 13.56 -4.72 -5.48
N ILE A 73 14.04 -5.18 -4.32
CA ILE A 73 13.63 -4.64 -3.03
C ILE A 73 14.57 -3.48 -2.70
N PRO A 74 14.06 -2.25 -2.55
CA PRO A 74 14.89 -1.10 -2.18
C PRO A 74 15.58 -1.31 -0.83
N SER A 75 16.66 -0.58 -0.59
CA SER A 75 17.25 -0.54 0.75
C SER A 75 16.31 0.18 1.71
N VAL A 76 16.38 -0.19 3.00
CA VAL A 76 15.64 0.51 4.04
C VAL A 76 16.08 1.98 4.05
N LEU A 77 15.10 2.89 4.12
CA LEU A 77 15.22 4.34 3.98
C LEU A 77 15.59 4.86 2.57
N SER A 78 15.57 4.02 1.54
CA SER A 78 15.58 4.53 0.16
C SER A 78 14.33 5.39 -0.10
N GLU A 79 14.54 6.55 -0.71
CA GLU A 79 13.44 7.40 -1.18
C GLU A 79 12.82 6.78 -2.45
N VAL A 80 11.50 6.80 -2.52
CA VAL A 80 10.74 6.11 -3.57
C VAL A 80 9.55 6.94 -4.05
N LYS A 81 9.10 6.68 -5.28
CA LYS A 81 7.82 7.16 -5.82
C LYS A 81 6.88 6.02 -6.15
N ILE A 82 5.58 6.29 -6.07
CA ILE A 82 4.53 5.32 -6.36
C ILE A 82 3.47 6.00 -7.23
N PRO A 83 3.70 6.08 -8.56
CA PRO A 83 2.88 6.87 -9.49
C PRO A 83 1.42 6.42 -9.60
N ASP A 84 1.16 5.16 -9.27
CA ASP A 84 -0.15 4.52 -9.34
C ASP A 84 -0.72 4.19 -7.96
N LEU A 85 -0.30 4.91 -6.92
CA LEU A 85 -0.83 4.74 -5.57
C LEU A 85 -2.35 4.94 -5.54
N GLU A 86 -3.06 3.91 -5.13
CA GLU A 86 -4.50 3.96 -4.90
C GLU A 86 -4.83 3.64 -3.45
N GLY A 87 -5.83 4.32 -2.91
CA GLY A 87 -6.36 4.10 -1.58
C GLY A 87 -7.82 3.63 -1.58
N ILE A 88 -8.22 2.94 -0.51
CA ILE A 88 -9.62 2.65 -0.20
C ILE A 88 -9.85 2.84 1.30
N GLU A 89 -11.00 3.40 1.67
CA GLU A 89 -11.44 3.54 3.06
C GLU A 89 -12.37 2.38 3.44
N VAL A 90 -11.97 1.56 4.41
CA VAL A 90 -12.77 0.43 4.92
C VAL A 90 -12.80 0.50 6.45
N ARG A 91 -14.00 0.64 7.02
CA ARG A 91 -14.21 0.65 8.49
C ARG A 91 -13.23 1.59 9.23
N ASN A 92 -13.13 2.85 8.77
CA ASN A 92 -12.26 3.90 9.31
C ASN A 92 -10.75 3.61 9.21
N LYS A 93 -10.34 2.66 8.37
CA LYS A 93 -8.94 2.42 8.02
C LYS A 93 -8.74 2.70 6.54
N VAL A 94 -7.58 3.25 6.20
CA VAL A 94 -7.14 3.37 4.81
C VAL A 94 -6.25 2.19 4.46
N HIS A 95 -6.46 1.63 3.28
CA HIS A 95 -5.62 0.59 2.70
C HIS A 95 -5.11 1.07 1.35
N PHE A 96 -3.83 0.80 1.07
CA PHE A 96 -3.18 1.23 -0.15
C PHE A 96 -2.79 0.05 -1.03
N ARG A 97 -2.84 0.27 -2.34
CA ARG A 97 -2.28 -0.64 -3.33
C ARG A 97 -1.54 0.14 -4.43
N ALA A 98 -0.64 -0.55 -5.09
CA ALA A 98 0.09 -0.09 -6.26
C ALA A 98 0.51 -1.30 -7.10
N ASN A 99 0.89 -1.07 -8.35
CA ASN A 99 1.47 -2.11 -9.20
C ASN A 99 2.99 -2.00 -9.25
N GLU A 100 3.54 -0.79 -9.10
CA GLU A 100 4.97 -0.54 -9.23
C GLU A 100 5.49 0.49 -8.24
N LEU A 101 6.82 0.53 -8.09
CA LEU A 101 7.53 1.54 -7.32
C LEU A 101 8.77 1.97 -8.11
N GLU A 102 9.17 3.21 -7.92
CA GLU A 102 10.39 3.77 -8.51
C GLU A 102 11.33 4.19 -7.37
N VAL A 103 12.59 3.78 -7.41
CA VAL A 103 13.60 4.28 -6.46
C VAL A 103 14.16 5.60 -6.98
N ILE A 104 14.17 6.63 -6.14
CA ILE A 104 14.82 7.90 -6.45
C ILE A 104 16.30 7.76 -6.14
N ASN A 105 17.14 7.92 -7.17
CA ASN A 105 18.60 7.95 -7.06
C ASN A 105 19.12 9.39 -7.00
#